data_AF-A0A955JGF1-F1
#
_entry.id   AF-A0A955JGF1-F1
#
_cell.length_a   1.000
_cell.length_b   1.000
_cell.length_c   1.000
_cell.angle_alpha   90.00
_cell.angle_beta   90.00
_cell.angle_gamma   90.00
#
_symmetry.space_group_name_H-M   'P 1'
#
loop_
_entity.id
_entity.type
_entity.pdbx_description
1 polymer ?
#
loop_
_entity_poly.entity_id
_entity_poly.type
_entity_poly.pdbx_seq_one_letter_code
_entity_poly.pdbx_strand_id
1 'polypeptide(L)'
;MPGVGITYFLRHLESRSKDNIVSINTYEMPEFTKEAFYKQMILKLGGVPKTEIHDNIQYAKELLHKNLQSHKRKTILVFNRLDRLSKIFDQTMLDNLKFLRDQDRTRLVMIFVSSGQLVESKALELKEVLSVIAKTQYFPPYSSADLKEILEQDTTHIIEQSAVTLSGGHHNLYNVLTRCQNLDNALSDSMVELLIKDMYFSLDRKKRDDLEKVAKRKKDTADEFLVGVGYVKQVGSHLETFSPLLSEYIIEETSSILPVMEQRLYDVLKKYKNTVVPKETIFDEVWKEQDGIASEWSLNSLMYRLRNHPGFDKNRFAIKSAKKVGYVMYDSFDD
;
A
#
# COMPACT_ATOMS: atom_id res chain seq x y z
N MET A 1 -1.55 -5.27 -2.29
CA MET A 1 -1.92 -4.33 -1.22
C MET A 1 -1.25 -4.77 0.08
N PRO A 2 -0.53 -3.88 0.80
CA PRO A 2 0.03 -4.21 2.11
C PRO A 2 -1.06 -4.63 3.11
N GLY A 3 -0.82 -5.65 3.93
CA GLY A 3 -1.77 -6.05 4.99
C GLY A 3 -2.95 -6.90 4.53
N VAL A 4 -3.07 -7.21 3.23
CA VAL A 4 -4.18 -8.02 2.68
C VAL A 4 -4.25 -9.44 3.26
N GLY A 5 -3.13 -9.94 3.81
CA GLY A 5 -3.08 -11.21 4.53
C GLY A 5 -2.48 -12.37 3.75
N ILE A 6 -1.70 -12.13 2.68
CA ILE A 6 -1.11 -13.21 1.85
C ILE A 6 -0.32 -14.26 2.66
N THR A 7 0.35 -13.87 3.74
CA THR A 7 1.05 -14.81 4.63
C THR A 7 0.09 -15.79 5.30
N TYR A 8 -1.10 -15.33 5.69
CA TYR A 8 -2.15 -16.16 6.27
C TYR A 8 -2.75 -17.11 5.23
N PHE A 9 -2.99 -16.62 4.01
CA PHE A 9 -3.38 -17.48 2.90
C PHE A 9 -2.34 -18.56 2.59
N LEU A 10 -1.05 -18.22 2.60
CA LEU A 10 0.01 -19.21 2.38
C LEU A 10 0.07 -20.27 3.48
N ARG A 11 -0.15 -19.89 4.74
CA ARG A 11 -0.28 -20.85 5.85
C ARG A 11 -1.52 -21.74 5.70
N HIS A 12 -2.65 -21.16 5.30
CA HIS A 12 -3.86 -21.90 4.97
C HIS A 12 -3.63 -22.90 3.82
N LEU A 13 -2.92 -22.47 2.77
CA LEU A 13 -2.51 -23.36 1.69
C LEU A 13 -1.57 -24.45 2.18
N GLU A 14 -0.62 -24.14 3.05
CA GLU A 14 0.31 -25.11 3.64
C GLU A 14 -0.42 -26.17 4.47
N SER A 15 -1.43 -25.79 5.25
CA SER A 15 -2.21 -26.73 6.06
C SER A 15 -3.10 -27.67 5.22
N ARG A 16 -3.53 -27.22 4.03
CA ARG A 16 -4.38 -28.01 3.12
C ARG A 16 -3.62 -28.74 2.03
N SER A 17 -2.44 -28.24 1.67
CA SER A 17 -1.67 -28.78 0.57
C SER A 17 -1.09 -30.13 0.95
N LYS A 18 -1.04 -30.97 -0.07
CA LYS A 18 -0.38 -32.26 -0.03
C LYS A 18 1.08 -32.14 -0.48
N ASP A 19 1.45 -31.05 -1.15
CA ASP A 19 2.79 -30.76 -1.64
C ASP A 19 3.71 -30.30 -0.51
N ASN A 20 5.02 -30.38 -0.72
CA ASN A 20 6.00 -29.90 0.24
C ASN A 20 6.18 -28.39 0.09
N ILE A 21 5.71 -27.59 1.05
CA ILE A 21 5.87 -26.13 1.03
C ILE A 21 7.05 -25.73 1.91
N VAL A 22 7.99 -24.96 1.35
CA VAL A 22 9.15 -24.42 2.05
C VAL A 22 9.05 -22.90 2.00
N SER A 23 8.56 -22.30 3.08
CA SER A 23 8.36 -20.85 3.18
C SER A 23 9.57 -20.16 3.82
N ILE A 24 10.24 -19.33 3.02
CA ILE A 24 11.33 -18.44 3.45
C ILE A 24 10.70 -17.08 3.75
N ASN A 25 10.69 -16.75 5.04
CA ASN A 25 10.04 -15.57 5.55
C ASN A 25 11.07 -14.53 6.03
N THR A 26 11.14 -13.39 5.35
CA THR A 26 12.06 -12.29 5.72
C THR A 26 11.86 -11.76 7.14
N TYR A 27 10.68 -11.97 7.75
CA TYR A 27 10.44 -11.56 9.13
C TYR A 27 11.19 -12.43 10.16
N GLU A 28 11.66 -13.62 9.76
CA GLU A 28 12.49 -14.49 10.59
C GLU A 28 14.00 -14.23 10.37
N MET A 29 14.35 -13.26 9.52
CA MET A 29 15.73 -12.90 9.22
C MET A 29 16.15 -11.68 10.04
N PRO A 30 17.22 -11.75 10.86
CA PRO A 30 17.72 -10.60 11.62
C PRO A 30 18.29 -9.52 10.69
N GLU A 31 18.91 -9.94 9.59
CA GLU A 31 19.49 -9.06 8.58
C GLU A 31 19.11 -9.57 7.18
N PHE A 32 18.95 -8.65 6.22
CA PHE A 32 18.68 -8.99 4.82
C PHE A 32 19.98 -9.25 4.06
N THR A 33 20.72 -10.28 4.48
CA THR A 33 21.97 -10.73 3.85
C THR A 33 21.80 -12.08 3.15
N LYS A 34 22.68 -12.39 2.19
CA LYS A 34 22.70 -13.71 1.53
C LYS A 34 22.89 -14.83 2.55
N GLU A 35 23.75 -14.62 3.54
CA GLU A 35 24.01 -15.60 4.59
C GLU A 35 22.73 -15.92 5.38
N ALA A 36 22.04 -14.91 5.90
CA ALA A 36 20.79 -15.09 6.63
C ALA A 36 19.74 -15.82 5.79
N PHE A 37 19.65 -15.49 4.49
CA PHE A 37 18.74 -16.14 3.55
C PHE A 37 19.03 -17.65 3.41
N TYR A 38 20.29 -18.02 3.14
CA TYR A 38 20.64 -19.44 2.97
C TYR A 38 20.54 -20.23 4.28
N LYS A 39 20.89 -19.62 5.42
CA LYS A 39 20.68 -20.22 6.75
C LYS A 39 19.20 -20.54 6.98
N GLN A 40 18.31 -19.60 6.65
CA GLN A 40 16.87 -19.82 6.77
C GLN A 40 16.39 -20.93 5.83
N MET A 41 16.84 -20.94 4.57
CA MET A 41 16.50 -21.98 3.62
C MET A 41 16.94 -23.38 4.11
N ILE A 42 18.17 -23.51 4.64
CA ILE A 42 18.68 -24.76 5.22
C ILE A 42 17.78 -25.24 6.38
N LEU A 43 17.45 -24.33 7.31
CA LEU A 43 16.59 -24.66 8.46
C LEU A 43 15.21 -25.15 8.01
N LYS A 44 14.58 -24.47 7.03
CA LYS A 44 13.26 -24.86 6.50
C LYS A 44 13.31 -26.16 5.70
N LEU A 45 14.47 -26.54 5.17
CA LEU A 45 14.69 -27.84 4.53
C LEU A 45 15.06 -28.95 5.54
N GLY A 46 15.10 -28.65 6.85
CA GLY A 46 15.42 -29.61 7.91
C GLY A 46 16.92 -29.86 8.12
N GLY A 47 17.79 -28.97 7.62
CA GLY A 47 19.23 -29.04 7.81
C GLY A 47 19.74 -28.16 8.96
N VAL A 48 21.04 -28.27 9.26
CA VAL A 48 21.73 -27.43 10.26
C VAL A 48 22.70 -26.50 9.53
N PRO A 49 22.56 -25.17 9.67
CA PRO A 49 23.46 -24.24 9.01
C PRO A 49 24.92 -24.42 9.45
N LYS A 50 25.84 -24.27 8.50
CA LYS A 50 27.29 -24.31 8.70
C LYS A 50 27.83 -22.91 9.04
N THR A 51 29.05 -22.86 9.56
CA THR A 51 29.71 -21.61 9.95
C THR A 51 30.08 -20.75 8.74
N GLU A 52 30.49 -21.36 7.61
CA GLU A 52 30.91 -20.63 6.41
C GLU A 52 29.77 -20.43 5.40
N ILE A 53 29.71 -19.24 4.79
CA ILE A 53 28.65 -18.87 3.84
C ILE A 53 28.68 -19.70 2.54
N HIS A 54 29.87 -19.94 1.98
CA HIS A 54 30.02 -20.71 0.74
C HIS A 54 29.51 -22.13 0.91
N ASP A 55 29.82 -22.73 2.06
CA ASP A 55 29.32 -24.04 2.45
C ASP A 55 27.80 -24.08 2.61
N ASN A 56 27.20 -23.00 3.12
CA ASN A 56 25.74 -22.90 3.25
C ASN A 56 25.03 -22.86 1.90
N ILE A 57 25.59 -22.18 0.88
CA ILE A 57 24.98 -22.14 -0.46
C ILE A 57 24.95 -23.54 -1.06
N GLN A 58 26.09 -24.22 -1.07
CA GLN A 58 26.21 -25.55 -1.65
C GLN A 58 25.37 -26.57 -0.87
N TYR A 59 25.37 -26.48 0.46
CA TYR A 59 24.57 -27.35 1.32
C TYR A 59 23.06 -27.14 1.14
N ALA A 60 22.60 -25.90 0.96
CA ALA A 60 21.20 -25.62 0.65
C ALA A 60 20.76 -26.26 -0.68
N LYS A 61 21.64 -26.24 -1.70
CA LYS A 61 21.39 -26.91 -2.99
C LYS A 61 21.28 -28.43 -2.82
N GLU A 62 22.18 -29.04 -2.06
CA GLU A 62 22.16 -30.48 -1.78
C GLU A 62 20.92 -30.90 -1.01
N LEU A 63 20.53 -30.13 0.02
CA LEU A 63 19.30 -30.38 0.78
C LEU A 63 18.06 -30.26 -0.09
N LEU A 64 17.99 -29.25 -0.96
CA LEU A 64 16.86 -29.11 -1.88
C LEU A 64 16.81 -30.27 -2.87
N HIS A 65 17.95 -30.68 -3.44
CA HIS A 65 18.00 -31.82 -4.34
C HIS A 65 17.54 -33.10 -3.62
N LYS A 66 18.02 -33.35 -2.40
CA LYS A 66 17.57 -34.48 -1.56
C LYS A 66 16.08 -34.41 -1.28
N ASN A 67 15.56 -33.22 -0.96
CA ASN A 67 14.14 -32.99 -0.70
C ASN A 67 13.29 -33.29 -1.95
N LEU A 68 13.74 -32.86 -3.14
CA LEU A 68 13.11 -33.20 -4.41
C LEU A 68 13.15 -34.71 -4.64
N GLN A 69 14.25 -35.41 -4.38
CA GLN A 69 14.28 -36.88 -4.57
C GLN A 69 13.41 -37.65 -3.56
N SER A 70 13.32 -37.18 -2.30
CA SER A 70 12.64 -37.92 -1.24
C SER A 70 11.12 -37.80 -1.27
N HIS A 71 10.59 -36.70 -1.80
CA HIS A 71 9.15 -36.51 -1.94
C HIS A 71 8.70 -37.01 -3.31
N LYS A 72 7.50 -37.58 -3.42
CA LYS A 72 6.90 -37.89 -4.74
C LYS A 72 6.12 -36.71 -5.33
N ARG A 73 5.87 -35.68 -4.51
CA ARG A 73 5.03 -34.53 -4.81
C ARG A 73 5.88 -33.32 -5.19
N LYS A 74 5.22 -32.20 -5.52
CA LYS A 74 5.92 -30.97 -5.85
C LYS A 74 6.51 -30.35 -4.58
N THR A 75 7.63 -29.64 -4.76
CA THR A 75 8.20 -28.76 -3.75
C THR A 75 7.90 -27.32 -4.17
N ILE A 76 7.27 -26.56 -3.28
CA ILE A 76 6.89 -25.17 -3.48
C ILE A 76 7.78 -24.29 -2.60
N LEU A 77 8.71 -23.56 -3.20
CA LEU A 77 9.51 -22.56 -2.50
C LEU A 77 8.78 -21.23 -2.50
N VAL A 78 8.48 -20.71 -1.31
CA VAL A 78 7.80 -19.42 -1.17
C VAL A 78 8.76 -18.40 -0.60
N PHE A 79 9.01 -17.32 -1.34
CA PHE A 79 9.83 -16.19 -0.92
C PHE A 79 8.93 -15.03 -0.53
N ASN A 80 8.73 -14.83 0.77
CA ASN A 80 7.92 -13.73 1.28
C ASN A 80 8.69 -12.41 1.26
N ARG A 81 8.01 -11.30 0.93
CA ARG A 81 8.56 -9.93 0.91
C ARG A 81 9.82 -9.80 0.06
N LEU A 82 9.75 -10.24 -1.19
CA LEU A 82 10.80 -10.08 -2.20
C LEU A 82 11.30 -8.62 -2.29
N ASP A 83 10.43 -7.64 -2.06
CA ASP A 83 10.78 -6.22 -1.99
C ASP A 83 11.91 -5.91 -1.00
N ARG A 84 11.97 -6.64 0.13
CA ARG A 84 13.03 -6.50 1.16
C ARG A 84 14.32 -7.22 0.80
N LEU A 85 14.23 -8.24 -0.05
CA LEU A 85 15.36 -9.04 -0.49
C LEU A 85 16.05 -8.47 -1.73
N SER A 86 15.53 -7.39 -2.32
CA SER A 86 16.05 -6.78 -3.55
C SER A 86 17.58 -6.59 -3.55
N LYS A 87 18.17 -6.19 -2.41
CA LYS A 87 19.62 -5.98 -2.26
C LYS A 87 20.47 -7.25 -2.30
N ILE A 88 19.89 -8.43 -2.07
CA ILE A 88 20.61 -9.71 -2.09
C ILE A 88 20.38 -10.49 -3.39
N PHE A 89 19.43 -10.05 -4.22
CA PHE A 89 19.13 -10.62 -5.52
C PHE A 89 20.09 -10.08 -6.58
N ASP A 90 21.34 -10.53 -6.51
CA ASP A 90 22.32 -10.31 -7.57
C ASP A 90 22.30 -11.44 -8.60
N GLN A 91 23.10 -11.28 -9.66
CA GLN A 91 23.24 -12.28 -10.72
C GLN A 91 23.59 -13.68 -10.17
N THR A 92 24.45 -13.77 -9.16
CA THR A 92 24.81 -15.03 -8.50
C THR A 92 23.59 -15.72 -7.88
N MET A 93 22.75 -14.97 -7.18
CA MET A 93 21.53 -15.48 -6.58
C MET A 93 20.52 -15.93 -7.64
N LEU A 94 20.40 -15.19 -8.74
CA LEU A 94 19.55 -15.55 -9.87
C LEU A 94 20.01 -16.81 -10.59
N ASP A 95 21.32 -16.95 -10.82
CA ASP A 95 21.89 -18.15 -11.42
C ASP A 95 21.68 -19.37 -10.52
N ASN A 96 21.78 -19.18 -9.20
CA ASN A 96 21.39 -20.22 -8.24
C ASN A 96 19.90 -20.57 -8.35
N LEU A 97 18.99 -19.60 -8.39
CA LEU A 97 17.55 -19.89 -8.55
C LEU A 97 17.21 -20.57 -9.88
N LYS A 98 17.83 -20.12 -10.99
CA LYS A 98 17.68 -20.74 -12.31
C LYS A 98 18.18 -22.17 -12.29
N PHE A 99 19.36 -22.40 -11.70
CA PHE A 99 19.90 -23.74 -11.50
C PHE A 99 18.93 -24.61 -10.72
N LEU A 100 18.40 -24.13 -9.58
CA LEU A 100 17.42 -24.88 -8.79
C LEU A 100 16.17 -25.24 -9.59
N ARG A 101 15.61 -24.28 -10.35
CA ARG A 101 14.46 -24.50 -11.24
C ARG A 101 14.75 -25.56 -12.30
N ASP A 102 15.94 -25.52 -12.87
CA ASP A 102 16.31 -26.38 -14.00
C ASP A 102 16.71 -27.80 -13.56
N GLN A 103 16.90 -28.05 -12.25
CA GLN A 103 17.06 -29.40 -11.70
C GLN A 103 15.84 -30.29 -11.99
N ASP A 104 14.63 -29.78 -11.77
CA ASP A 104 13.38 -30.48 -12.09
C ASP A 104 12.22 -29.49 -12.23
N ARG A 105 12.02 -29.01 -13.46
CA ARG A 105 10.97 -28.03 -13.80
C ARG A 105 9.55 -28.53 -13.56
N THR A 106 9.36 -29.85 -13.46
CA THR A 106 8.02 -30.44 -13.23
C THR A 106 7.67 -30.54 -11.76
N ARG A 107 8.70 -30.53 -10.89
CA ARG A 107 8.56 -30.78 -9.46
C ARG A 107 8.89 -29.60 -8.57
N LEU A 108 9.61 -28.59 -9.06
CA LEU A 108 9.90 -27.37 -8.30
C LEU A 108 9.03 -26.19 -8.78
N VAL A 109 8.30 -25.59 -7.86
CA VAL A 109 7.55 -24.34 -8.08
C VAL A 109 8.15 -23.27 -7.18
N MET A 110 8.39 -22.08 -7.72
CA MET A 110 8.85 -20.92 -6.95
C MET A 110 7.78 -19.84 -6.97
N ILE A 111 7.40 -19.37 -5.79
CA ILE A 111 6.43 -18.29 -5.58
C ILE A 111 7.15 -17.12 -4.93
N PHE A 112 7.11 -15.96 -5.59
CA PHE A 112 7.67 -14.73 -5.07
C PHE A 112 6.54 -13.80 -4.66
N VAL A 113 6.55 -13.36 -3.40
CA VAL A 113 5.52 -12.47 -2.85
C VAL A 113 6.13 -11.10 -2.59
N SER A 114 5.46 -10.05 -3.06
CA SER A 114 5.83 -8.65 -2.80
C SER A 114 4.62 -7.84 -2.38
N SER A 115 4.82 -6.81 -1.55
CA SER A 115 3.78 -5.85 -1.20
C SER A 115 3.55 -4.77 -2.29
N GLY A 116 4.50 -4.60 -3.22
CA GLY A 116 4.45 -3.61 -4.30
C GLY A 116 4.37 -4.24 -5.69
N GLN A 117 4.12 -3.42 -6.71
CA GLN A 117 4.09 -3.85 -8.10
C GLN A 117 5.52 -4.14 -8.58
N LEU A 118 5.87 -5.42 -8.67
CA LEU A 118 7.22 -5.83 -9.12
C LEU A 118 7.53 -5.34 -10.55
N VAL A 119 6.53 -5.32 -11.43
CA VAL A 119 6.68 -4.93 -12.85
C VAL A 119 7.01 -3.44 -13.02
N GLU A 120 6.55 -2.59 -12.10
CA GLU A 120 6.83 -1.15 -12.11
C GLU A 120 8.01 -0.76 -11.20
N SER A 121 8.67 -1.75 -10.58
CA SER A 121 9.81 -1.49 -9.73
C SER A 121 10.95 -0.85 -10.53
N LYS A 122 11.42 0.31 -10.05
CA LYS A 122 12.57 1.00 -10.61
C LYS A 122 13.91 0.36 -10.20
N ALA A 123 13.89 -0.57 -9.24
CA ALA A 123 15.09 -1.29 -8.81
C ALA A 123 15.60 -2.17 -9.95
N LEU A 124 16.79 -1.86 -10.46
CA LEU A 124 17.40 -2.55 -11.60
C LEU A 124 17.57 -4.06 -11.28
N GLU A 125 17.89 -4.35 -10.02
CA GLU A 125 18.12 -5.69 -9.47
C GLU A 125 16.86 -6.57 -9.53
N LEU A 126 15.67 -5.97 -9.37
CA LEU A 126 14.41 -6.70 -9.45
C LEU A 126 14.00 -7.00 -10.90
N LYS A 127 14.48 -6.24 -11.89
CA LYS A 127 14.18 -6.50 -13.30
C LYS A 127 14.76 -7.84 -13.78
N GLU A 128 15.92 -8.22 -13.27
CA GLU A 128 16.52 -9.51 -13.59
C GLU A 128 15.75 -10.68 -12.96
N VAL A 129 15.20 -10.50 -11.74
CA VAL A 129 14.27 -11.45 -11.12
C VAL A 129 12.99 -11.60 -11.95
N LEU A 130 12.47 -10.53 -12.56
CA LEU A 130 11.29 -10.62 -13.43
C LEU A 130 11.52 -11.57 -14.62
N SER A 131 12.77 -11.74 -15.10
CA SER A 131 13.09 -12.66 -16.19
C SER A 131 12.85 -14.14 -15.85
N VAL A 132 12.86 -14.51 -14.56
CA VAL A 132 12.57 -15.87 -14.12
C VAL A 132 11.10 -16.10 -13.75
N ILE A 133 10.31 -15.03 -13.66
CA ILE A 133 8.89 -15.09 -13.30
C ILE A 133 8.07 -15.39 -14.55
N ALA A 134 7.52 -16.60 -14.61
CA ALA A 134 6.68 -17.02 -15.73
C ALA A 134 5.26 -16.42 -15.69
N LYS A 135 4.75 -16.11 -14.49
CA LYS A 135 3.39 -15.61 -14.29
C LYS A 135 3.34 -14.68 -13.09
N THR A 136 2.65 -13.55 -13.25
CA THR A 136 2.31 -12.63 -12.16
C THR A 136 0.83 -12.79 -11.83
N GLN A 137 0.50 -12.86 -10.55
CA GLN A 137 -0.87 -12.86 -10.06
C GLN A 137 -0.99 -11.81 -8.97
N TYR A 138 -2.02 -10.99 -9.08
CA TYR A 138 -2.37 -10.05 -8.02
C TYR A 138 -3.23 -10.74 -6.97
N PHE A 139 -3.04 -10.31 -5.72
CA PHE A 139 -3.75 -10.85 -4.57
C PHE A 139 -4.72 -9.79 -4.04
N PRO A 140 -6.01 -9.86 -4.44
CA PRO A 140 -7.03 -8.95 -3.93
C PRO A 140 -7.39 -9.29 -2.48
N PRO A 141 -8.13 -8.40 -1.78
CA PRO A 141 -8.82 -8.75 -0.55
C PRO A 141 -9.67 -10.02 -0.71
N TYR A 142 -9.82 -10.77 0.37
CA TYR A 142 -10.61 -12.00 0.38
C TYR A 142 -12.08 -11.74 0.08
N SER A 143 -12.78 -12.74 -0.44
CA SER A 143 -14.23 -12.72 -0.32
C SER A 143 -14.63 -12.80 1.16
N SER A 144 -15.83 -12.36 1.52
CA SER A 144 -16.31 -12.48 2.89
C SER A 144 -16.37 -13.93 3.38
N ALA A 145 -16.55 -14.90 2.47
CA ALA A 145 -16.53 -16.32 2.81
C ALA A 145 -15.10 -16.81 3.07
N ASP A 146 -14.16 -16.49 2.18
CA ASP A 146 -12.75 -16.90 2.34
C ASP A 146 -12.11 -16.26 3.56
N LEU A 147 -12.42 -14.99 3.85
CA LEU A 147 -11.91 -14.32 5.06
C LEU A 147 -12.37 -15.06 6.32
N LYS A 148 -13.65 -15.45 6.39
CA LYS A 148 -14.18 -16.20 7.53
C LYS A 148 -13.47 -17.53 7.69
N GLU A 149 -13.33 -18.28 6.61
CA GLU A 149 -12.65 -19.58 6.61
C GLU A 149 -11.19 -19.47 7.08
N ILE A 150 -10.49 -18.41 6.69
CA ILE A 150 -9.12 -18.14 7.16
C ILE A 150 -9.10 -17.79 8.66
N LEU A 151 -10.04 -16.95 9.12
CA LEU A 151 -10.13 -16.52 10.52
C LEU A 151 -10.52 -17.66 11.47
N GLU A 152 -11.35 -18.60 11.02
CA GLU A 152 -11.77 -19.78 11.79
C GLU A 152 -10.59 -20.72 12.11
N GLN A 153 -9.52 -20.68 11.32
CA GLN A 153 -8.32 -21.49 11.58
C GLN A 153 -7.39 -20.87 12.61
N ASP A 154 -7.38 -19.53 12.70
CA ASP A 154 -6.45 -18.78 13.55
C ASP A 154 -7.06 -18.37 14.89
N THR A 155 -8.39 -18.41 15.04
CA THR A 155 -9.07 -17.87 16.23
C THR A 155 -10.16 -18.78 16.78
N THR A 156 -10.32 -18.78 18.10
CA THR A 156 -11.48 -19.36 18.81
C THR A 156 -12.60 -18.34 19.01
N HIS A 157 -12.45 -17.13 18.47
CA HIS A 157 -13.35 -16.01 18.73
C HIS A 157 -14.51 -15.96 17.74
N ILE A 158 -15.62 -15.38 18.19
CA ILE A 158 -16.80 -15.11 17.36
C ILE A 158 -16.41 -14.09 16.29
N ILE A 159 -16.62 -14.43 15.02
CA ILE A 159 -16.34 -13.53 13.90
C ILE A 159 -17.38 -12.41 13.89
N GLU A 160 -16.90 -11.17 13.97
CA GLU A 160 -17.75 -9.99 13.97
C GLU A 160 -18.14 -9.59 12.54
N GLN A 161 -19.42 -9.79 12.20
CA GLN A 161 -19.91 -9.60 10.83
C GLN A 161 -19.78 -8.16 10.33
N SER A 162 -19.96 -7.16 11.21
CA SER A 162 -19.78 -5.75 10.88
C SER A 162 -18.35 -5.45 10.47
N ALA A 163 -17.36 -5.99 11.21
CA ALA A 163 -15.95 -5.85 10.87
C ALA A 163 -15.59 -6.55 9.54
N VAL A 164 -16.18 -7.72 9.26
CA VAL A 164 -16.02 -8.40 7.96
C VAL A 164 -16.51 -7.50 6.81
N THR A 165 -17.69 -6.90 6.96
CA THR A 165 -18.25 -6.00 5.94
C THR A 165 -17.39 -4.75 5.75
N LEU A 166 -17.04 -4.05 6.84
CA LEU A 166 -16.24 -2.83 6.80
C LEU A 166 -14.82 -3.06 6.26
N SER A 167 -14.21 -4.20 6.60
CA SER A 167 -12.87 -4.54 6.10
C SER A 167 -12.83 -4.81 4.60
N GLY A 168 -13.97 -5.11 3.97
CA GLY A 168 -14.02 -5.48 2.55
C GLY A 168 -13.14 -6.68 2.20
N GLY A 169 -12.90 -7.59 3.14
CA GLY A 169 -12.03 -8.75 2.94
C GLY A 169 -10.55 -8.51 3.27
N HIS A 170 -10.17 -7.31 3.73
CA HIS A 170 -8.78 -7.00 4.05
C HIS A 170 -8.40 -7.45 5.46
N HIS A 171 -7.57 -8.49 5.55
CA HIS A 171 -7.28 -9.19 6.82
C HIS A 171 -6.74 -8.27 7.93
N ASN A 172 -5.74 -7.43 7.65
CA ASN A 172 -5.22 -6.54 8.69
C ASN A 172 -6.23 -5.47 9.11
N LEU A 173 -7.10 -5.03 8.19
CA LEU A 173 -8.14 -4.05 8.52
C LEU A 173 -9.21 -4.70 9.40
N TYR A 174 -9.61 -5.94 9.11
CA TYR A 174 -10.46 -6.72 9.99
C TYR A 174 -9.90 -6.82 11.42
N ASN A 175 -8.61 -7.16 11.56
CA ASN A 175 -7.97 -7.30 12.88
C ASN A 175 -7.89 -5.99 13.68
N VAL A 176 -7.83 -4.85 13.01
CA VAL A 176 -7.89 -3.54 13.67
C VAL A 176 -9.33 -3.22 14.04
N LEU A 177 -10.29 -3.49 13.15
CA LEU A 177 -11.71 -3.23 13.38
C LEU A 177 -12.29 -4.03 14.55
N THR A 178 -11.89 -5.28 14.75
CA THR A 178 -12.34 -6.09 15.91
C THR A 178 -11.88 -5.55 17.27
N ARG A 179 -10.96 -4.57 17.27
CA ARG A 179 -10.48 -3.87 18.47
C ARG A 179 -11.05 -2.45 18.59
N CYS A 180 -11.80 -2.00 17.57
CA CYS A 180 -12.40 -0.69 17.54
C CYS A 180 -13.59 -0.65 18.51
N GLN A 181 -13.70 0.45 19.27
CA GLN A 181 -14.78 0.62 20.24
C GLN A 181 -16.12 0.94 19.58
N ASN A 182 -16.11 1.57 18.41
CA ASN A 182 -17.30 2.00 17.70
C ASN A 182 -17.15 1.79 16.19
N LEU A 183 -17.73 0.69 15.68
CA LEU A 183 -17.69 0.37 14.26
C LEU A 183 -18.57 1.30 13.40
N ASP A 184 -19.58 1.95 13.97
CA ASP A 184 -20.42 2.91 13.24
C ASP A 184 -19.66 4.19 12.88
N ASN A 185 -18.57 4.47 13.60
CA ASN A 185 -17.66 5.58 13.32
C ASN A 185 -16.20 5.10 13.34
N ALA A 186 -15.91 4.03 12.60
CA ALA A 186 -14.61 3.37 12.67
C ALA A 186 -13.43 4.27 12.28
N LEU A 187 -13.63 5.26 11.38
CA LEU A 187 -12.56 6.21 11.00
C LEU A 187 -12.16 7.16 12.13
N SER A 188 -12.98 7.33 13.18
CA SER A 188 -12.58 8.09 14.35
C SER A 188 -11.52 7.39 15.22
N ASP A 189 -11.33 6.08 15.01
CA ASP A 189 -10.25 5.32 15.64
C ASP A 189 -8.94 5.57 14.89
N SER A 190 -7.94 6.06 15.62
CA SER A 190 -6.66 6.47 15.05
C SER A 190 -5.90 5.32 14.36
N MET A 191 -6.08 4.08 14.80
CA MET A 191 -5.43 2.91 14.19
C MET A 191 -6.12 2.54 12.88
N VAL A 192 -7.44 2.66 12.81
CA VAL A 192 -8.21 2.44 11.56
C VAL A 192 -7.86 3.53 10.55
N GLU A 193 -7.91 4.80 10.96
CA GLU A 193 -7.57 5.94 10.11
C GLU A 193 -6.13 5.80 9.56
N LEU A 194 -5.15 5.53 10.43
CA LEU A 194 -3.75 5.38 10.03
C LEU A 194 -3.57 4.24 9.01
N LEU A 195 -4.24 3.11 9.19
CA LEU A 195 -4.14 1.99 8.25
C LEU A 195 -4.77 2.33 6.89
N ILE A 196 -5.94 2.97 6.88
CA ILE A 196 -6.61 3.41 5.64
C ILE A 196 -5.73 4.44 4.91
N LYS A 197 -5.20 5.40 5.67
CA LYS A 197 -4.26 6.42 5.21
C LYS A 197 -3.01 5.80 4.59
N ASP A 198 -2.37 4.85 5.27
CA ASP A 198 -1.19 4.17 4.77
C ASP A 198 -1.47 3.42 3.45
N MET A 199 -2.63 2.76 3.34
CA MET A 199 -3.05 2.12 2.09
C MET A 199 -3.21 3.16 0.98
N TYR A 200 -3.92 4.27 1.24
CA TYR A 200 -4.12 5.34 0.26
C TYR A 200 -2.79 5.97 -0.20
N PHE A 201 -1.92 6.35 0.73
CA PHE A 201 -0.65 7.00 0.43
C PHE A 201 0.44 6.04 -0.09
N SER A 202 0.26 4.72 0.03
CA SER A 202 1.14 3.73 -0.60
C SER A 202 1.07 3.74 -2.13
N LEU A 203 -0.01 4.27 -2.70
CA LEU A 203 -0.19 4.43 -4.13
C LEU A 203 0.53 5.67 -4.65
N ASP A 204 1.02 5.62 -5.89
CA ASP A 204 1.52 6.82 -6.55
C ASP A 204 0.39 7.82 -6.85
N ARG A 205 0.77 9.06 -7.19
CA ARG A 205 -0.19 10.15 -7.45
C ARG A 205 -1.23 9.78 -8.52
N LYS A 206 -0.80 9.18 -9.64
CA LYS A 206 -1.70 8.86 -10.75
C LYS A 206 -2.75 7.84 -10.32
N LYS A 207 -2.33 6.81 -9.58
CA LYS A 207 -3.22 5.78 -9.05
C LYS A 207 -4.15 6.33 -7.96
N ARG A 208 -3.68 7.25 -7.12
CA ARG A 208 -4.53 7.96 -6.15
C ARG A 208 -5.61 8.79 -6.84
N ASP A 209 -5.25 9.62 -7.82
CA ASP A 209 -6.20 10.44 -8.58
C ASP A 209 -7.26 9.56 -9.26
N ASP A 210 -6.90 8.34 -9.68
CA ASP A 210 -7.85 7.39 -10.26
C ASP A 210 -8.79 6.80 -9.21
N LEU A 211 -8.24 6.38 -8.07
CA LEU A 211 -9.01 5.86 -6.94
C LEU A 211 -9.97 6.92 -6.37
N GLU A 212 -9.59 8.19 -6.33
CA GLU A 212 -10.47 9.31 -5.94
C GLU A 212 -11.68 9.43 -6.85
N LYS A 213 -11.49 9.27 -8.17
CA LYS A 213 -12.60 9.33 -9.13
C LYS A 213 -13.55 8.15 -8.95
N VAL A 214 -13.02 6.96 -8.66
CA VAL A 214 -13.83 5.77 -8.33
C VAL A 214 -14.62 6.00 -7.04
N ALA A 215 -13.98 6.47 -5.95
CA ALA A 215 -14.64 6.74 -4.68
C ALA A 215 -15.78 7.77 -4.82
N LYS A 216 -15.59 8.79 -5.68
CA LYS A 216 -16.60 9.82 -5.99
C LYS A 216 -17.63 9.38 -7.04
N ARG A 217 -17.60 8.13 -7.53
CA ARG A 217 -18.46 7.60 -8.60
C ARG A 217 -18.42 8.42 -9.89
N LYS A 218 -17.24 8.97 -10.21
CA LYS A 218 -17.00 9.81 -11.41
C LYS A 218 -16.32 9.05 -12.55
N LYS A 219 -16.07 7.75 -12.39
CA LYS A 219 -15.36 6.94 -13.37
C LYS A 219 -15.80 5.48 -13.33
N ASP A 220 -16.08 4.92 -14.51
CA ASP A 220 -16.53 3.53 -14.69
C ASP A 220 -15.39 2.58 -15.11
N THR A 221 -14.16 3.10 -15.25
CA THR A 221 -12.96 2.31 -15.54
C THR A 221 -11.85 2.65 -14.54
N ALA A 222 -11.03 1.69 -14.14
CA ALA A 222 -9.89 1.93 -13.25
C ALA A 222 -8.61 1.36 -13.87
N ASP A 223 -7.47 1.86 -13.42
CA ASP A 223 -6.16 1.30 -13.71
C ASP A 223 -6.13 -0.21 -13.42
N GLU A 224 -5.55 -1.00 -14.33
CA GLU A 224 -5.52 -2.47 -14.24
C GLU A 224 -4.85 -2.95 -12.95
N PHE A 225 -3.84 -2.23 -12.46
CA PHE A 225 -3.22 -2.56 -11.18
C PHE A 225 -4.21 -2.40 -10.03
N LEU A 226 -4.97 -1.29 -9.97
CA LEU A 226 -5.94 -1.04 -8.89
C LEU A 226 -7.03 -2.11 -8.84
N VAL A 227 -7.50 -2.56 -10.01
CA VAL A 227 -8.45 -3.68 -10.13
C VAL A 227 -7.78 -4.99 -9.73
N GLY A 228 -6.58 -5.26 -10.25
CA GLY A 228 -5.85 -6.50 -10.00
C GLY A 228 -5.53 -6.72 -8.52
N VAL A 229 -4.98 -5.71 -7.85
CA VAL A 229 -4.68 -5.80 -6.40
C VAL A 229 -5.90 -5.59 -5.51
N GLY A 230 -7.06 -5.33 -6.09
CA GLY A 230 -8.33 -5.19 -5.39
C GLY A 230 -8.44 -3.94 -4.53
N TYR A 231 -7.84 -2.81 -4.94
CA TYR A 231 -8.26 -1.50 -4.40
C TYR A 231 -9.66 -1.13 -4.89
N VAL A 232 -9.97 -1.55 -6.11
CA VAL A 232 -11.23 -1.31 -6.80
C VAL A 232 -11.85 -2.66 -7.18
N LYS A 233 -13.16 -2.79 -7.02
CA LYS A 233 -13.96 -3.95 -7.41
C LYS A 233 -15.09 -3.53 -8.35
N GLN A 234 -15.44 -4.41 -9.28
CA GLN A 234 -16.62 -4.25 -10.13
C GLN A 234 -17.85 -4.77 -9.36
N VAL A 235 -18.86 -3.92 -9.17
CA VAL A 235 -20.15 -4.26 -8.58
C VAL A 235 -21.24 -3.92 -9.59
N GLY A 236 -21.74 -4.94 -10.28
CA GLY A 236 -22.66 -4.75 -11.40
C GLY A 236 -22.01 -3.93 -12.51
N SER A 237 -22.60 -2.79 -12.87
CA SER A 237 -22.07 -1.86 -13.88
C SER A 237 -21.09 -0.82 -13.35
N HIS A 238 -20.87 -0.74 -12.03
CA HIS A 238 -20.08 0.34 -11.42
C HIS A 238 -18.83 -0.18 -10.72
N LEU A 239 -17.87 0.72 -10.56
CA LEU A 239 -16.66 0.49 -9.76
C LEU A 239 -16.85 1.04 -8.36
N GLU A 240 -16.41 0.27 -7.37
CA GLU A 240 -16.39 0.65 -5.97
C GLU A 240 -15.02 0.36 -5.36
N THR A 241 -14.63 1.07 -4.31
CA THR A 241 -13.45 0.68 -3.52
C THR A 241 -13.75 -0.63 -2.77
N PHE A 242 -12.72 -1.37 -2.38
CA PHE A 242 -12.93 -2.65 -1.70
C PHE A 242 -13.66 -2.51 -0.35
N SER A 243 -13.39 -1.43 0.37
CA SER A 243 -13.90 -1.13 1.71
C SER A 243 -14.64 0.22 1.72
N PRO A 244 -15.84 0.29 2.34
CA PRO A 244 -16.57 1.55 2.49
C PRO A 244 -15.75 2.60 3.25
N LEU A 245 -14.92 2.19 4.22
CA LEU A 245 -14.06 3.10 4.99
C LEU A 245 -13.01 3.79 4.12
N LEU A 246 -12.49 3.10 3.10
CA LEU A 246 -11.56 3.72 2.16
C LEU A 246 -12.27 4.76 1.29
N SER A 247 -13.48 4.46 0.80
CA SER A 247 -14.29 5.46 0.08
C SER A 247 -14.58 6.68 0.95
N GLU A 248 -15.01 6.47 2.18
CA GLU A 248 -15.34 7.53 3.13
C GLU A 248 -14.12 8.40 3.42
N TYR A 249 -12.99 7.80 3.80
CA TYR A 249 -11.72 8.51 4.03
C TYR A 249 -11.30 9.35 2.82
N ILE A 250 -11.33 8.76 1.61
CA ILE A 250 -10.98 9.49 0.39
C ILE A 250 -11.96 10.63 0.15
N ILE A 251 -13.25 10.40 0.34
CA ILE A 251 -14.25 11.45 0.21
C ILE A 251 -13.95 12.54 1.24
N GLU A 252 -13.76 12.28 2.51
CA GLU A 252 -13.46 13.29 3.54
C GLU A 252 -12.17 14.07 3.21
N GLU A 253 -11.06 13.37 2.95
CA GLU A 253 -9.76 13.97 2.65
C GLU A 253 -9.82 14.87 1.39
N THR A 254 -10.59 14.46 0.38
CA THR A 254 -10.67 15.16 -0.91
C THR A 254 -11.91 16.04 -1.07
N SER A 255 -12.88 15.93 -0.16
CA SER A 255 -14.06 16.79 0.01
C SER A 255 -13.80 17.89 1.01
N SER A 256 -12.52 18.10 1.34
CA SER A 256 -11.93 19.36 1.75
C SER A 256 -12.17 20.49 0.73
N ILE A 257 -13.42 20.71 0.32
CA ILE A 257 -13.92 21.90 -0.32
C ILE A 257 -13.55 23.02 0.64
N LEU A 258 -12.72 23.94 0.17
CA LEU A 258 -12.43 25.14 0.95
C LEU A 258 -13.77 25.82 1.22
N PRO A 259 -14.09 26.20 2.47
CA PRO A 259 -15.28 26.99 2.74
C PRO A 259 -15.25 28.25 1.86
N VAL A 260 -16.42 28.81 1.56
CA VAL A 260 -16.60 29.83 0.49
C VAL A 260 -15.57 30.98 0.58
N MET A 261 -15.22 31.43 1.78
CA MET A 261 -14.24 32.50 1.98
C MET A 261 -12.80 32.05 1.72
N GLU A 262 -12.41 30.88 2.20
CA GLU A 262 -11.12 30.25 1.95
C GLU A 262 -10.95 29.92 0.46
N GLN A 263 -12.02 29.51 -0.21
CA GLN A 263 -12.04 29.26 -1.66
C GLN A 263 -11.86 30.57 -2.44
N ARG A 264 -12.60 31.64 -2.10
CA ARG A 264 -12.44 32.97 -2.70
C ARG A 264 -11.01 33.49 -2.50
N LEU A 265 -10.47 33.38 -1.29
CA LEU A 265 -9.09 33.76 -0.99
C LEU A 265 -8.08 32.96 -1.82
N TYR A 266 -8.28 31.64 -1.91
CA TYR A 266 -7.43 30.78 -2.74
C TYR A 266 -7.47 31.19 -4.21
N ASP A 267 -8.65 31.45 -4.77
CA ASP A 267 -8.83 31.83 -6.17
C ASP A 267 -8.18 33.18 -6.51
N VAL A 268 -8.30 34.16 -5.61
CA VAL A 268 -7.63 35.47 -5.75
C VAL A 268 -6.11 35.31 -5.75
N LEU A 269 -5.55 34.59 -4.78
CA LEU A 269 -4.10 34.39 -4.70
C LEU A 269 -3.56 33.58 -5.88
N LYS A 270 -4.34 32.62 -6.38
CA LYS A 270 -3.99 31.80 -7.54
C LYS A 270 -4.05 32.58 -8.85
N LYS A 271 -5.03 33.48 -9.01
CA LYS A 271 -5.16 34.37 -10.18
C LYS A 271 -3.92 35.27 -10.34
N TYR A 272 -3.34 35.70 -9.23
CA TYR A 272 -2.15 36.57 -9.17
C TYR A 272 -0.89 35.79 -8.74
N LYS A 273 -0.76 34.52 -9.14
CA LYS A 273 0.39 33.67 -8.80
C LYS A 273 1.72 34.38 -9.08
N ASN A 274 2.70 34.20 -8.19
CA ASN A 274 4.04 34.80 -8.24
C ASN A 274 4.07 36.33 -8.18
N THR A 275 2.94 36.97 -7.85
CA THR A 275 2.87 38.42 -7.63
C THR A 275 2.30 38.72 -6.25
N VAL A 276 2.72 39.84 -5.66
CA VAL A 276 2.19 40.26 -4.36
C VAL A 276 0.78 40.80 -4.56
N VAL A 277 -0.20 40.15 -3.94
CA VAL A 277 -1.58 40.63 -3.88
C VAL A 277 -1.72 41.58 -2.69
N PRO A 278 -2.05 42.87 -2.91
CA PRO A 278 -2.27 43.83 -1.82
C PRO A 278 -3.43 43.41 -0.92
N LYS A 279 -3.38 43.77 0.36
CA LYS A 279 -4.43 43.44 1.33
C LYS A 279 -5.78 44.02 0.91
N GLU A 280 -5.79 45.23 0.38
CA GLU A 280 -6.97 45.95 -0.11
C GLU A 280 -7.67 45.13 -1.20
N THR A 281 -6.92 44.62 -2.18
CA THR A 281 -7.44 43.76 -3.24
C THR A 281 -8.04 42.46 -2.69
N ILE A 282 -7.42 41.88 -1.65
CA ILE A 282 -7.97 40.68 -1.00
C ILE A 282 -9.27 40.99 -0.28
N PHE A 283 -9.36 42.13 0.41
CA PHE A 283 -10.59 42.55 1.07
C PHE A 283 -11.73 42.76 0.07
N ASP A 284 -11.45 43.48 -1.02
CA ASP A 284 -12.43 43.81 -2.05
C ASP A 284 -13.00 42.59 -2.77
N GLU A 285 -12.20 41.54 -2.96
CA GLU A 285 -12.62 40.32 -3.67
C GLU A 285 -13.24 39.28 -2.73
N VAL A 286 -12.70 39.10 -1.51
CA VAL A 286 -13.17 38.07 -0.58
C VAL A 286 -14.45 38.50 0.14
N TRP A 287 -14.56 39.77 0.53
CA TRP A 287 -15.68 40.34 1.30
C TRP A 287 -16.65 41.20 0.48
N LYS A 288 -16.55 41.20 -0.85
CA LYS A 288 -17.35 42.02 -1.79
C LYS A 288 -18.86 42.11 -1.51
N GLU A 289 -19.43 41.07 -0.91
CA GLU A 289 -20.88 40.88 -0.71
C GLU A 289 -21.30 40.94 0.78
N GLN A 290 -20.42 41.33 1.69
CA GLN A 290 -20.74 41.43 3.13
C GLN A 290 -20.61 42.87 3.63
N ASP A 291 -21.69 43.40 4.23
CA ASP A 291 -21.73 44.72 4.89
C ASP A 291 -20.99 44.75 6.25
N GLY A 292 -19.94 43.94 6.40
CA GLY A 292 -19.17 43.80 7.63
C GLY A 292 -17.81 44.50 7.57
N ILE A 293 -17.36 45.06 8.70
CA ILE A 293 -16.01 45.62 8.83
C ILE A 293 -15.00 44.47 8.83
N ALA A 294 -14.48 44.11 7.66
CA ALA A 294 -13.38 43.16 7.54
C ALA A 294 -12.10 43.82 8.12
N SER A 295 -11.56 43.21 9.17
CA SER A 295 -10.37 43.73 9.86
C SER A 295 -9.10 43.00 9.43
N GLU A 296 -7.93 43.60 9.68
CA GLU A 296 -6.64 42.94 9.47
C GLU A 296 -6.51 41.63 10.27
N TRP A 297 -7.16 41.55 11.44
CA TRP A 297 -7.25 40.31 12.21
C TRP A 297 -8.05 39.23 11.46
N SER A 298 -9.19 39.59 10.87
CA SER A 298 -10.02 38.69 10.07
C SER A 298 -9.25 38.09 8.88
N LEU A 299 -8.44 38.90 8.19
CA LEU A 299 -7.59 38.45 7.09
C LEU A 299 -6.48 37.49 7.58
N ASN A 300 -5.81 37.81 8.68
CA ASN A 300 -4.79 36.94 9.26
C ASN A 300 -5.37 35.59 9.69
N SER A 301 -6.56 35.58 10.31
CA SER A 301 -7.27 34.36 10.69
C SER A 301 -7.68 33.54 9.47
N LEU A 302 -8.22 34.17 8.41
CA LEU A 302 -8.59 33.48 7.17
C LEU A 302 -7.36 32.87 6.47
N MET A 303 -6.25 33.60 6.44
CA MET A 303 -4.99 33.11 5.88
C MET A 303 -4.43 31.93 6.66
N TYR A 304 -4.49 31.99 7.99
CA TYR A 304 -4.10 30.86 8.85
C TYR A 304 -4.98 29.63 8.59
N ARG A 305 -6.31 29.80 8.50
CA ARG A 305 -7.22 28.70 8.18
C ARG A 305 -6.93 28.11 6.81
N LEU A 306 -6.80 28.92 5.76
CA LEU A 306 -6.48 28.45 4.41
C LEU A 306 -5.16 27.65 4.39
N ARG A 307 -4.08 28.17 4.99
CA ARG A 307 -2.78 27.48 5.03
C ARG A 307 -2.82 26.12 5.73
N ASN A 308 -3.68 25.99 6.73
CA ASN A 308 -3.78 24.77 7.52
C ASN A 308 -4.89 23.83 7.02
N HIS A 309 -5.82 24.32 6.18
CA HIS A 309 -6.95 23.56 5.68
C HIS A 309 -6.47 22.31 4.91
N PRO A 310 -7.07 21.12 5.15
CA PRO A 310 -6.75 19.91 4.40
C PRO A 310 -6.95 20.06 2.87
N GLY A 311 -7.87 20.94 2.48
CA GLY A 311 -8.19 21.26 1.08
C GLY A 311 -7.22 22.19 0.36
N PHE A 312 -6.25 22.73 1.08
CA PHE A 312 -5.20 23.53 0.48
C PHE A 312 -4.06 22.60 0.05
N ASP A 313 -3.70 22.63 -1.23
CA ASP A 313 -2.61 21.80 -1.81
C ASP A 313 -1.23 22.31 -1.35
N LYS A 314 -0.87 21.99 -0.11
CA LYS A 314 0.39 22.39 0.55
C LYS A 314 1.64 21.88 -0.17
N ASN A 315 1.49 20.81 -0.96
CA ASN A 315 2.60 20.20 -1.69
C ASN A 315 2.93 20.98 -2.97
N ARG A 316 1.94 21.66 -3.55
CA ARG A 316 2.11 22.44 -4.78
C ARG A 316 2.22 23.92 -4.54
N PHE A 317 1.50 24.46 -3.57
CA PHE A 317 1.44 25.90 -3.35
C PHE A 317 1.89 26.26 -1.95
N ALA A 318 2.68 27.33 -1.87
CA ALA A 318 3.05 27.95 -0.62
C ALA A 318 2.68 29.44 -0.64
N ILE A 319 2.24 29.96 0.52
CA ILE A 319 1.80 31.35 0.66
C ILE A 319 2.73 32.08 1.63
N LYS A 320 3.53 33.02 1.13
CA LYS A 320 4.41 33.88 1.94
C LYS A 320 3.73 35.22 2.21
N SER A 321 4.02 35.81 3.37
CA SER A 321 3.62 37.18 3.69
C SER A 321 4.64 38.16 3.12
N ALA A 322 4.18 39.11 2.31
CA ALA A 322 4.99 40.22 1.82
C ALA A 322 4.85 41.39 2.82
N LYS A 323 5.84 41.55 3.69
CA LYS A 323 5.91 42.48 4.84
C LYS A 323 5.01 43.71 4.68
N LYS A 324 3.98 43.81 5.51
CA LYS A 324 2.99 44.92 5.61
C LYS A 324 2.17 45.23 4.35
N VAL A 325 2.50 44.68 3.18
CA VAL A 325 1.86 44.99 1.89
C VAL A 325 0.79 43.96 1.53
N GLY A 326 1.03 42.66 1.72
CA GLY A 326 0.11 41.64 1.23
C GLY A 326 0.61 40.20 1.32
N TYR A 327 0.14 39.35 0.41
CA TYR A 327 0.50 37.93 0.35
C TYR A 327 0.83 37.52 -1.08
N VAL A 328 1.71 36.53 -1.21
CA VAL A 328 2.10 35.94 -2.49
C VAL A 328 1.96 34.43 -2.42
N MET A 329 1.31 33.85 -3.43
CA MET A 329 1.28 32.42 -3.66
C MET A 329 2.28 32.06 -4.76
N TYR A 330 3.11 31.06 -4.52
CA TYR A 330 4.09 30.55 -5.47
C TYR A 330 4.01 29.02 -5.56
N ASP A 331 4.51 28.46 -6.66
CA ASP A 331 4.64 27.01 -6.80
C ASP A 331 5.83 26.55 -5.97
N SER A 332 5.65 25.50 -5.17
CA SER A 332 6.71 24.91 -4.36
C SER A 332 7.80 24.24 -5.21
N PHE A 333 7.61 24.16 -6.54
CA PHE A 333 8.54 23.56 -7.50
C PHE A 333 9.32 24.60 -8.36
N ASP A 334 9.04 25.90 -8.21
CA ASP A 334 9.70 26.99 -8.96
C ASP A 334 10.83 27.68 -8.15
N ASP A 335 11.19 27.18 -6.96
CA ASP A 335 12.32 27.63 -6.11
C ASP A 335 13.52 26.67 -6.20
#